data_AF-A0A8T5TFN5-F1
#
_entry.id   AF-A0A8T5TFN5-F1
#
_cell.length_a   1.000
_cell.length_b   1.000
_cell.length_c   1.000
_cell.angle_alpha   90.00
_cell.angle_beta   90.00
_cell.angle_gamma   90.00
#
_symmetry.space_group_name_H-M   'P 1'
#
loop_
_entity.id
_entity.type
_entity.pdbx_description
1 polymer ?
#
loop_
_entity_poly.entity_id
_entity_poly.type
_entity_poly.pdbx_seq_one_letter_code
_entity_poly.pdbx_strand_id
1 'polypeptide(L)'
;MPRTKPEEEFINVDRKKENLNVLLKSGRSKEAIAYIYLIYNDLIKNKYSKPRMVYQTIREYAITCVNELGQKPESVYPFIKKIEDIIYGGLEPTQNEFKFTMTMFSNLYNEITGNNFSFNM
;
A
#
# COMPACT_ATOMS: atom_id res chain seq x y z
N MET A 1 -29.70 21.49 3.52
CA MET A 1 -29.01 20.19 3.46
C MET A 1 -27.51 20.45 3.46
N PRO A 2 -26.74 19.99 4.45
CA PRO A 2 -25.29 20.05 4.34
C PRO A 2 -24.86 19.09 3.23
N ARG A 3 -24.17 19.61 2.22
CA ARG A 3 -23.51 18.79 1.20
C ARG A 3 -22.43 18.00 1.93
N THR A 4 -22.57 16.68 2.01
CA THR A 4 -21.46 15.79 2.36
C THR A 4 -20.28 16.21 1.49
N LYS A 5 -19.13 16.54 2.10
CA LYS A 5 -17.91 16.79 1.34
C LYS A 5 -17.67 15.55 0.47
N PRO A 6 -17.38 15.70 -0.84
CA PRO A 6 -16.95 14.56 -1.64
C PRO A 6 -15.77 13.92 -0.90
N GLU A 7 -15.86 12.62 -0.62
CA GLU A 7 -14.73 11.89 -0.04
C GLU A 7 -13.53 12.12 -0.95
N GLU A 8 -12.44 12.65 -0.40
CA GLU A 8 -11.22 12.85 -1.17
C GLU A 8 -10.65 11.47 -1.55
N GLU A 9 -10.96 11.03 -2.77
CA GLU A 9 -10.35 9.83 -3.34
C GLU A 9 -8.90 10.14 -3.73
N PHE A 10 -7.97 9.84 -2.81
CA PHE A 10 -6.53 9.97 -3.09
C PHE A 10 -6.05 8.98 -4.17
N ILE A 11 -6.78 7.90 -4.40
CA ILE A 11 -6.51 6.89 -5.44
C ILE A 11 -7.83 6.36 -5.99
N ASN A 12 -7.86 5.93 -7.25
CA ASN A 12 -9.00 5.19 -7.82
C ASN A 12 -8.99 3.75 -7.28
N VAL A 13 -9.70 3.52 -6.18
CA VAL A 13 -9.69 2.25 -5.45
C VAL A 13 -10.12 1.08 -6.34
N ASP A 14 -11.20 1.23 -7.10
CA ASP A 14 -11.76 0.15 -7.93
C ASP A 14 -10.76 -0.34 -8.99
N ARG A 15 -10.12 0.58 -9.71
CA ARG A 15 -9.08 0.25 -10.68
C ARG A 15 -7.87 -0.41 -10.02
N LYS A 16 -7.48 0.00 -8.80
CA LYS A 16 -6.40 -0.66 -8.07
C LYS A 16 -6.78 -2.09 -7.70
N LYS A 17 -8.02 -2.35 -7.26
CA LYS A 17 -8.52 -3.70 -6.96
C LYS A 17 -8.60 -4.57 -8.21
N GLU A 18 -9.07 -4.03 -9.33
CA GLU A 18 -9.10 -4.75 -10.61
C GLU A 18 -7.70 -5.24 -11.02
N ASN A 19 -6.70 -4.35 -10.96
CA ASN A 19 -5.32 -4.71 -11.29
C ASN A 19 -4.75 -5.77 -10.34
N LEU A 20 -5.03 -5.69 -9.03
CA LEU A 20 -4.66 -6.73 -8.07
C LEU A 20 -5.29 -8.07 -8.43
N ASN A 21 -6.58 -8.09 -8.77
CA ASN A 21 -7.30 -9.30 -9.18
C ASN A 21 -6.69 -9.94 -10.43
N VAL A 22 -6.31 -9.14 -11.43
CA VAL A 22 -5.64 -9.65 -12.64
C VAL A 22 -4.30 -10.30 -12.30
N LEU A 23 -3.50 -9.68 -11.43
CA LEU A 23 -2.21 -10.24 -10.99
C LEU A 23 -2.43 -11.57 -10.23
N LEU A 24 -3.36 -11.63 -9.28
CA LEU A 24 -3.64 -12.86 -8.55
C LEU A 24 -4.15 -14.00 -9.45
N LYS A 25 -5.11 -13.71 -10.35
CA LYS A 25 -5.68 -14.71 -11.27
C LYS A 25 -4.66 -15.26 -12.25
N SER A 26 -3.61 -14.50 -12.56
CA SER A 26 -2.51 -14.92 -13.43
C SER A 26 -1.37 -15.61 -12.69
N GLY A 27 -1.52 -15.90 -11.39
CA GLY A 27 -0.49 -16.55 -10.57
C GLY A 27 0.67 -15.62 -10.17
N ARG A 28 0.51 -14.32 -10.39
CA ARG A 28 1.54 -13.28 -10.23
C ARG A 28 1.53 -12.70 -8.81
N SER A 29 1.58 -13.55 -7.79
CA SER A 29 1.44 -13.16 -6.38
C SER A 29 2.52 -12.18 -5.92
N LYS A 30 3.77 -12.39 -6.33
CA LYS A 30 4.88 -11.48 -6.04
C LYS A 30 4.65 -10.08 -6.58
N GLU A 31 4.18 -9.99 -7.82
CA GLU A 31 3.89 -8.72 -8.48
C GLU A 31 2.63 -8.07 -7.92
N ALA A 32 1.63 -8.85 -7.49
CA ALA A 32 0.48 -8.34 -6.76
C ALA A 32 0.93 -7.63 -5.47
N ILE A 33 1.86 -8.22 -4.72
CA ILE A 33 2.41 -7.61 -3.50
C ILE A 33 3.26 -6.37 -3.82
N ALA A 34 4.12 -6.44 -4.84
CA ALA A 34 4.86 -5.26 -5.28
C ALA A 34 3.91 -4.12 -5.70
N TYR A 35 2.78 -4.46 -6.33
CA TYR A 35 1.75 -3.51 -6.70
C TYR A 35 1.03 -2.91 -5.49
N ILE A 36 0.82 -3.64 -4.38
CA ILE A 36 0.33 -3.06 -3.11
C ILE A 36 1.24 -1.92 -2.65
N TYR A 37 2.56 -2.10 -2.72
CA TYR A 37 3.50 -1.03 -2.38
C TYR A 37 3.42 0.17 -3.34
N LEU A 38 3.15 -0.06 -4.63
CA LEU A 38 2.89 1.03 -5.58
C LEU A 38 1.60 1.79 -5.24
N ILE A 39 0.54 1.09 -4.82
CA ILE A 39 -0.69 1.74 -4.34
C ILE A 39 -0.40 2.62 -3.13
N TYR A 40 0.39 2.12 -2.16
CA TYR A 40 0.83 2.91 -1.02
C TYR A 40 1.59 4.17 -1.45
N ASN A 41 2.55 4.06 -2.39
CA ASN A 41 3.29 5.24 -2.88
C ASN A 41 2.37 6.25 -3.58
N ASP A 42 1.43 5.79 -4.40
CA ASP A 42 0.44 6.66 -5.06
C ASP A 42 -0.44 7.38 -4.03
N LEU A 43 -0.86 6.68 -2.98
CA LEU A 43 -1.61 7.24 -1.87
C LEU A 43 -0.82 8.35 -1.18
N ILE A 44 0.44 8.10 -0.83
CA ILE A 44 1.27 9.10 -0.14
C ILE A 44 1.53 10.31 -1.05
N LYS A 45 1.86 10.07 -2.32
CA LYS A 45 2.04 11.12 -3.32
C LYS A 45 0.79 11.99 -3.42
N ASN A 46 -0.38 11.40 -3.57
CA ASN A 46 -1.61 12.15 -3.85
C ASN A 46 -2.17 12.85 -2.61
N LYS A 47 -2.03 12.26 -1.41
CA LYS A 47 -2.50 12.86 -0.17
C LYS A 47 -1.56 13.92 0.40
N TYR A 48 -0.24 13.66 0.37
CA TYR A 48 0.75 14.50 1.04
C TYR A 48 1.66 15.27 0.08
N SER A 49 1.47 15.12 -1.24
CA SER A 49 2.38 15.69 -2.25
C SER A 49 3.85 15.30 -2.04
N LYS A 50 4.10 14.12 -1.46
CA LYS A 50 5.44 13.63 -1.09
C LYS A 50 5.77 12.31 -1.80
N PRO A 51 6.03 12.32 -3.12
CA PRO A 51 6.39 11.10 -3.84
C PRO A 51 7.74 10.54 -3.37
N ARG A 52 7.92 9.23 -3.51
CA ARG A 52 9.23 8.59 -3.35
C ARG A 52 10.18 9.05 -4.46
N MET A 53 11.39 9.46 -4.09
CA MET A 53 12.41 9.83 -5.05
C MET A 53 13.07 8.59 -5.67
N VAL A 54 13.52 8.70 -6.92
CA VAL A 54 14.10 7.56 -7.68
C VAL A 54 15.31 6.94 -6.97
N TYR A 55 16.13 7.78 -6.32
CA TYR A 55 17.31 7.34 -5.57
C TYR A 55 16.99 6.81 -4.17
N GLN A 56 15.77 7.01 -3.65
CA GLN A 56 15.40 6.53 -2.33
C GLN A 56 15.08 5.03 -2.38
N THR A 57 15.66 4.31 -1.43
CA THR A 57 15.23 2.96 -1.06
C THR A 57 13.84 2.99 -0.42
N ILE A 58 13.20 1.82 -0.34
CA ILE A 58 11.86 1.73 0.27
C ILE A 58 11.90 1.97 1.78
N ARG A 59 13.02 1.67 2.46
CA ARG A 59 13.27 1.99 3.87
C ARG A 59 13.45 3.48 4.11
N GLU A 60 14.29 4.14 3.30
CA GLU A 60 14.47 5.60 3.43
C GLU A 60 13.16 6.34 3.22
N TYR A 61 12.37 5.91 2.23
CA TYR A 61 11.05 6.49 2.01
C TYR A 61 10.08 6.23 3.18
N ALA A 62 10.16 5.05 3.80
CA ALA A 62 9.39 4.74 5.01
C ALA A 62 9.75 5.67 6.17
N ILE A 63 11.04 5.94 6.38
CA ILE A 63 11.54 6.89 7.40
C ILE A 63 10.99 8.29 7.13
N THR A 64 11.02 8.75 5.88
CA THR A 64 10.37 10.03 5.48
C THR A 64 8.89 10.04 5.82
N CYS A 65 8.15 8.97 5.51
CA CYS A 65 6.72 8.88 5.81
C CYS A 65 6.42 8.99 7.31
N VAL A 66 7.24 8.36 8.16
CA VAL A 66 7.08 8.43 9.63
C VAL A 66 7.45 9.81 10.16
N ASN A 67 8.65 10.29 9.83
CA ASN A 67 9.20 11.51 10.43
C ASN A 67 8.54 12.80 9.92
N GLU A 68 8.13 12.84 8.65
CA GLU A 68 7.62 14.06 8.03
C GLU A 68 6.10 14.07 7.85
N LEU A 69 5.47 12.90 7.71
CA LEU A 69 4.03 12.79 7.42
C LEU A 69 3.20 12.29 8.60
N GLY A 70 3.84 12.06 9.76
CA GLY A 70 3.17 11.62 10.99
C GLY A 70 2.60 10.21 10.93
N GLN A 71 3.07 9.37 10.01
CA GLN A 71 2.66 7.97 9.98
C GLN A 71 3.27 7.20 11.14
N LYS A 72 2.55 6.18 11.61
CA LYS A 72 2.98 5.39 12.77
C LYS A 72 4.10 4.42 12.41
N PRO A 73 5.24 4.45 13.11
CA PRO A 73 6.36 3.53 12.85
C PRO A 73 5.96 2.06 13.02
N GLU A 74 5.09 1.75 13.99
CA GLU A 74 4.56 0.41 14.26
C GLU A 74 3.68 -0.14 13.13
N SER A 75 3.12 0.71 12.28
CA SER A 75 2.36 0.30 11.10
C SER A 75 3.25 0.23 9.85
N VAL A 76 4.03 1.28 9.61
CA VAL A 76 4.80 1.45 8.37
C VAL A 76 5.98 0.49 8.29
N TYR A 77 6.79 0.37 9.35
CA TYR A 77 8.02 -0.41 9.27
C TYR A 77 7.78 -1.92 9.09
N PRO A 78 6.82 -2.55 9.80
CA PRO A 78 6.49 -3.95 9.53
C PRO A 78 5.98 -4.18 8.10
N PHE A 79 5.14 -3.27 7.58
CA PHE A 79 4.64 -3.36 6.21
C PHE A 79 5.79 -3.31 5.20
N ILE A 80 6.66 -2.31 5.31
CA ILE A 80 7.81 -2.14 4.41
C ILE A 80 8.78 -3.31 4.49
N LYS A 81 9.05 -3.82 5.70
CA LYS A 81 9.85 -5.03 5.88
C LYS A 81 9.23 -6.23 5.16
N LYS A 82 7.91 -6.44 5.28
CA LYS A 82 7.22 -7.53 4.59
C LYS A 82 7.32 -7.40 3.07
N ILE A 83 7.25 -6.18 2.54
CA ILE A 83 7.48 -5.90 1.11
C ILE A 83 8.92 -6.27 0.71
N GLU A 84 9.93 -5.87 1.49
CA GLU A 84 11.33 -6.21 1.20
C GLU A 84 11.57 -7.71 1.21
N ASP A 85 11.09 -8.41 2.23
CA ASP A 85 11.28 -9.84 2.40
C ASP A 85 10.70 -10.60 1.19
N ILE A 86 9.61 -10.13 0.59
CA ILE A 86 8.98 -10.78 -0.58
C ILE A 86 9.64 -10.37 -1.89
N ILE A 87 9.95 -9.09 -2.08
CA ILE A 87 10.57 -8.62 -3.33
C ILE A 87 11.99 -9.17 -3.45
N TYR A 88 12.76 -9.15 -2.36
CA TYR A 88 14.18 -9.49 -2.34
C TYR A 88 14.50 -10.88 -1.77
N GLY A 89 13.59 -11.52 -1.02
CA GLY A 89 13.86 -12.82 -0.37
C GLY A 89 13.85 -14.05 -1.29
N GLY A 90 13.61 -13.87 -2.59
CA GLY A 90 13.81 -14.91 -3.61
C GLY A 90 12.78 -16.05 -3.66
N LEU A 91 11.87 -16.14 -2.68
CA LEU A 91 10.78 -17.11 -2.67
C LEU A 91 9.50 -16.54 -3.27
N GLU A 92 8.74 -17.39 -3.98
CA GLU A 92 7.40 -17.03 -4.45
C GLU A 92 6.42 -16.97 -3.28
N PRO A 93 5.69 -15.86 -3.11
CA PRO A 93 4.84 -15.70 -1.95
C PRO A 93 3.58 -16.54 -2.06
N THR A 94 3.19 -17.13 -0.93
CA THR A 94 1.94 -17.88 -0.82
C THR A 94 0.73 -16.94 -0.82
N GLN A 95 -0.46 -17.50 -1.08
CA GLN A 95 -1.70 -16.74 -0.92
C GLN A 95 -1.84 -16.14 0.49
N ASN A 96 -1.39 -16.85 1.53
CA ASN A 96 -1.43 -16.37 2.90
C ASN A 96 -0.57 -15.12 3.09
N GLU A 97 0.58 -15.05 2.44
CA GLU A 97 1.45 -13.88 2.49
C GLU A 97 0.84 -12.69 1.75
N PHE A 98 0.13 -12.94 0.64
CA PHE A 98 -0.66 -11.90 0.00
C PHE A 98 -1.76 -11.40 0.95
N LYS A 99 -2.56 -12.29 1.57
CA LYS A 99 -3.63 -11.88 2.48
C LYS A 99 -3.08 -11.06 3.65
N PHE A 100 -2.00 -11.52 4.25
CA PHE A 100 -1.33 -10.83 5.34
C PHE A 100 -0.86 -9.43 4.92
N THR A 101 -0.19 -9.32 3.76
CA THR A 101 0.28 -8.03 3.24
C THR A 101 -0.88 -7.10 2.92
N MET A 102 -1.98 -7.62 2.35
CA MET A 102 -3.19 -6.85 2.09
C MET A 102 -3.80 -6.31 3.39
N THR A 103 -3.89 -7.12 4.45
CA THR A 103 -4.38 -6.67 5.76
C THR A 103 -3.53 -5.54 6.33
N MET A 104 -2.19 -5.65 6.26
CA MET A 104 -1.29 -4.58 6.71
C MET A 104 -1.53 -3.29 5.92
N PHE A 105 -1.67 -3.40 4.61
CA PHE A 105 -1.97 -2.25 3.75
C PHE A 105 -3.36 -1.66 4.02
N SER A 106 -4.40 -2.47 4.22
CA SER A 106 -5.75 -1.98 4.54
C SER A 106 -5.77 -1.19 5.85
N ASN A 107 -4.99 -1.64 6.85
CA ASN A 107 -4.82 -0.90 8.09
C ASN A 107 -4.12 0.44 7.85
N LEU A 108 -3.01 0.47 7.10
CA LEU A 108 -2.33 1.71 6.74
C LEU A 108 -3.23 2.66 5.94
N TYR A 109 -3.98 2.14 4.97
CA TYR A 109 -4.94 2.91 4.18
C TYR A 109 -5.99 3.55 5.09
N ASN A 110 -6.49 2.83 6.09
CA ASN A 110 -7.43 3.36 7.06
C ASN A 110 -6.82 4.42 7.96
N GLU A 111 -5.61 4.21 8.49
CA GLU A 111 -4.91 5.21 9.30
C GLU A 111 -4.64 6.50 8.51
N ILE A 112 -4.35 6.37 7.21
CA ILE A 112 -4.06 7.51 6.34
C ILE A 112 -5.35 8.22 5.92
N THR A 113 -6.40 7.50 5.55
CA THR A 113 -7.57 8.08 4.86
C THR A 113 -8.83 8.16 5.71
N GLY A 114 -8.91 7.40 6.79
CA GLY A 114 -10.16 7.15 7.54
C GLY A 114 -11.08 6.11 6.89
N ASN A 115 -10.77 5.63 5.68
CA ASN A 115 -11.62 4.73 4.90
C ASN A 115 -11.09 3.30 4.92
N ASN A 116 -11.91 2.30 4.58
CA ASN A 116 -11.49 0.90 4.54
C ASN A 116 -11.11 0.47 3.11
N PHE A 117 -9.89 -0.03 2.92
CA PHE A 117 -9.52 -0.72 1.68
C PHE A 117 -9.99 -2.18 1.74
N SER A 118 -11.25 -2.43 1.40
CA SER A 118 -11.81 -3.78 1.37
C SER A 118 -11.50 -4.48 0.06
N PHE A 119 -10.61 -5.47 0.09
CA PHE A 119 -10.30 -6.33 -1.04
C PHE A 119 -10.83 -7.73 -0.75
N ASN A 120 -11.95 -8.10 -1.37
CA ASN A 120 -12.50 -9.45 -1.27
C ASN A 120 -11.74 -10.36 -2.24
N MET A 121 -11.13 -11.40 -1.69
CA MET A 121 -10.53 -12.50 -2.46
C MET A 121 -11.56 -13.56 -2.81
#